data_AF-A0A3N5PT05-F1
#
_entry.id   AF-A0A3N5PT05-F1
#
_cell.length_a   1.000
_cell.length_b   1.000
_cell.length_c   1.000
_cell.angle_alpha   90.00
_cell.angle_beta   90.00
_cell.angle_gamma   90.00
#
_symmetry.space_group_name_H-M   'P 1'
#
loop_
_entity.id
_entity.type
_entity.pdbx_description
1 polymer ?
#
loop_
_entity_poly.entity_id
_entity_poly.type
_entity_poly.pdbx_seq_one_letter_code
_entity_poly.pdbx_strand_id
1 'polypeptide(L)'
;MEIHKFLSDNSDEILKTACASLSRAKLKHYDCSAENENYLRLKKLLDLTAEAIERKNLLNLVNYMEETAKNRYYSGFDFSEVHSAINVLEETIWHKINNSIKADELGEALGLVSTVLGAAKESLALTYISLSTRTKAPSLDLNALFERK
;
A
#
# COMPACT_ATOMS: atom_id res chain seq x y z
N MET A 1 18.86 13.13 -11.12
CA MET A 1 18.62 13.48 -9.70
C MET A 1 18.44 12.22 -8.85
N GLU A 2 18.84 12.23 -7.57
CA GLU A 2 18.66 11.08 -6.66
C GLU A 2 17.23 11.07 -6.05
N ILE A 3 16.30 10.32 -6.64
CA ILE A 3 14.89 10.28 -6.22
C ILE A 3 14.73 9.88 -4.75
N HIS A 4 15.53 8.95 -4.25
CA HIS A 4 15.48 8.53 -2.85
C HIS A 4 15.72 9.71 -1.89
N LYS A 5 16.69 10.58 -2.19
CA LYS A 5 16.95 11.80 -1.40
C LYS A 5 15.80 12.78 -1.49
N PHE A 6 15.26 12.99 -2.68
CA PHE A 6 14.08 13.85 -2.86
C PHE A 6 12.90 13.40 -1.97
N LEU A 7 12.63 12.09 -1.90
CA LEU A 7 11.57 11.55 -1.04
C LEU A 7 11.87 11.76 0.45
N SER A 8 13.13 11.58 0.87
CA SER A 8 13.55 11.83 2.26
C SER A 8 13.49 13.32 2.62
N ASP A 9 13.98 14.21 1.77
CA ASP A 9 14.02 15.65 2.02
C ASP A 9 12.62 16.28 2.06
N ASN A 10 11.66 15.68 1.36
CA ASN A 10 10.28 16.15 1.29
C ASN A 10 9.30 15.29 2.11
N SER A 11 9.81 14.41 2.99
CA SER A 11 8.99 13.42 3.70
C SER A 11 7.86 14.07 4.50
N ASP A 12 8.15 15.16 5.19
CA ASP A 12 7.18 15.80 6.08
C ASP A 12 5.99 16.38 5.32
N GLU A 13 6.23 17.02 4.17
CA GLU A 13 5.19 17.60 3.34
C GLU A 13 4.35 16.51 2.65
N ILE A 14 5.01 15.46 2.16
CA ILE A 14 4.35 14.28 1.59
C ILE A 14 3.46 13.63 2.64
N LEU A 15 3.98 13.34 3.83
CA LEU A 15 3.24 12.65 4.88
C LEU A 15 2.07 13.49 5.42
N LYS A 16 2.26 14.80 5.59
CA LYS A 16 1.18 15.71 5.99
C LYS A 16 0.03 15.68 4.98
N THR A 17 0.35 15.74 3.69
CA THR A 17 -0.64 15.74 2.61
C THR A 17 -1.33 14.37 2.47
N ALA A 18 -0.56 13.28 2.62
CA ALA A 18 -1.08 11.92 2.59
C ALA A 18 -2.01 11.66 3.77
N CYS A 19 -1.65 12.04 5.01
CA CYS A 19 -2.52 11.93 6.18
C CYS A 19 -3.83 12.70 5.99
N ALA A 20 -3.76 13.94 5.50
CA ALA A 20 -4.96 14.73 5.23
C ALA A 20 -5.87 14.07 4.18
N SER A 21 -5.29 13.47 3.14
CA SER A 21 -6.03 12.75 2.10
C SER A 21 -6.64 11.46 2.62
N LEU A 22 -5.91 10.70 3.45
CA LEU A 22 -6.41 9.49 4.10
C LEU A 22 -7.62 9.78 4.98
N SER A 23 -7.55 10.82 5.82
CA SER A 23 -8.65 11.26 6.69
C SER A 23 -9.91 11.72 5.93
N ARG A 24 -9.75 12.14 4.66
CA ARG A 24 -10.86 12.49 3.77
C ARG A 24 -11.45 11.29 3.03
N ALA A 25 -10.66 10.23 2.82
CA ALA A 25 -11.10 9.02 2.14
C ALA A 25 -12.11 8.20 2.98
N LYS A 26 -12.25 8.49 4.28
CA LYS A 26 -13.24 7.89 5.18
C LYS A 26 -13.21 6.37 5.19
N LEU A 27 -12.00 5.84 5.25
CA LEU A 27 -11.73 4.41 5.26
C LEU A 27 -12.04 3.84 6.64
N LYS A 28 -12.96 2.88 6.72
CA LYS A 28 -13.61 2.42 7.96
C LYS A 28 -12.65 2.22 9.15
N HIS A 29 -11.62 1.40 9.01
CA HIS A 29 -10.68 1.07 10.07
C HIS A 29 -9.54 2.09 10.19
N TYR A 30 -9.14 2.75 9.10
CA TYR A 30 -8.16 3.84 9.18
C TYR A 30 -8.75 5.09 9.89
N ASP A 31 -10.04 5.36 9.76
CA ASP A 31 -10.74 6.43 10.49
C ASP A 31 -10.87 6.13 12.00
N CYS A 32 -10.98 4.84 12.36
CA CYS A 32 -10.98 4.40 13.75
C CYS A 32 -9.58 4.34 14.38
N SER A 33 -8.51 4.41 13.57
CA SER A 33 -7.13 4.41 14.06
C SER A 33 -6.75 5.80 14.55
N ALA A 34 -5.89 5.89 15.56
CA ALA A 34 -5.34 7.19 15.98
C ALA A 34 -4.55 7.83 14.83
N GLU A 35 -4.63 9.16 14.67
CA GLU A 35 -3.96 9.90 13.58
C GLU A 35 -2.45 9.62 13.54
N ASN A 36 -1.82 9.52 14.72
CA ASN A 36 -0.40 9.18 14.86
C ASN A 36 -0.07 7.77 14.32
N GLU A 37 -0.98 6.80 14.46
CA GLU A 37 -0.75 5.46 13.92
C GLU A 37 -0.77 5.46 12.39
N ASN A 38 -1.70 6.19 11.79
CA ASN A 38 -1.77 6.32 10.34
C ASN A 38 -0.56 7.05 9.77
N TYR A 39 -0.09 8.09 10.46
CA TYR A 39 1.16 8.78 10.12
C TYR A 39 2.35 7.82 10.16
N LEU A 40 2.51 7.03 11.23
CA LEU A 40 3.63 6.09 11.34
C LEU A 40 3.59 4.98 10.27
N ARG A 41 2.39 4.50 9.91
CA ARG A 41 2.20 3.52 8.83
C ARG A 41 2.62 4.09 7.47
N LEU A 42 2.14 5.29 7.14
CA LEU A 42 2.50 5.98 5.89
C LEU A 42 3.99 6.33 5.84
N LYS A 43 4.56 6.79 6.97
CA LYS A 43 5.99 7.07 7.09
C LYS A 43 6.81 5.81 6.83
N LYS A 44 6.45 4.69 7.45
CA LYS A 44 7.19 3.44 7.25
C LYS A 44 7.17 2.99 5.78
N LEU A 45 6.04 3.12 5.11
CA LEU A 45 5.92 2.80 3.69
C LEU A 45 6.75 3.74 2.80
N LEU A 46 6.75 5.05 3.09
CA LEU A 46 7.58 6.03 2.40
C LEU A 46 9.07 5.74 2.58
N ASP A 47 9.51 5.47 3.82
CA ASP A 47 10.90 5.15 4.15
C ASP A 47 11.37 3.91 3.37
N LEU A 48 10.56 2.83 3.36
CA LEU A 48 10.86 1.61 2.61
C LEU A 48 10.86 1.83 1.09
N THR A 49 10.02 2.74 0.59
CA THR A 49 10.00 3.10 -0.83
C THR A 49 11.30 3.81 -1.21
N ALA A 50 11.74 4.79 -0.42
CA ALA A 50 13.00 5.48 -0.64
C ALA A 50 14.20 4.52 -0.56
N GLU A 51 14.23 3.64 0.44
CA GLU A 51 15.26 2.61 0.60
C GLU A 51 15.30 1.65 -0.61
N ALA A 52 14.14 1.21 -1.09
CA ALA A 52 14.05 0.30 -2.22
C ALA A 52 14.57 0.94 -3.52
N ILE A 53 14.32 2.24 -3.72
CA ILE A 53 14.86 3.02 -4.85
C ILE A 53 16.37 3.16 -4.72
N GLU A 54 16.87 3.56 -3.55
CA GLU A 54 18.31 3.74 -3.29
C GLU A 54 19.09 2.44 -3.51
N ARG A 55 18.62 1.34 -2.93
CA ARG A 55 19.31 0.04 -2.95
C ARG A 55 18.99 -0.81 -4.17
N LYS A 56 18.03 -0.39 -5.00
CA LYS A 56 17.46 -1.17 -6.11
C LYS A 56 17.03 -2.58 -5.66
N ASN A 57 16.43 -2.65 -4.46
CA ASN A 57 16.06 -3.90 -3.82
C ASN A 57 14.67 -3.80 -3.18
N LEU A 58 13.74 -4.62 -3.65
CA LEU A 58 12.35 -4.61 -3.22
C LEU A 58 12.07 -5.53 -2.03
N LEU A 59 13.03 -6.36 -1.60
CA LEU A 59 12.81 -7.44 -0.63
C LEU A 59 12.17 -6.95 0.67
N ASN A 60 12.75 -5.89 1.27
CA ASN A 60 12.26 -5.34 2.54
C ASN A 60 10.84 -4.76 2.40
N LEU A 61 10.56 -4.08 1.29
CA LEU A 61 9.24 -3.53 1.00
C LEU A 61 8.20 -4.63 0.78
N VAL A 62 8.52 -5.65 -0.02
CA VAL A 62 7.64 -6.78 -0.30
C VAL A 62 7.31 -7.55 0.97
N ASN A 63 8.32 -7.87 1.80
CA ASN A 63 8.12 -8.56 3.07
C ASN A 63 7.22 -7.75 4.02
N TYR A 64 7.48 -6.45 4.14
CA TYR A 64 6.65 -5.55 4.93
C TYR A 64 5.19 -5.53 4.43
N MET A 65 4.98 -5.54 3.11
CA MET A 65 3.64 -5.56 2.53
C MET A 65 2.92 -6.88 2.74
N GLU A 66 3.61 -8.02 2.66
CA GLU A 66 3.01 -9.32 2.98
C GLU A 66 2.57 -9.40 4.45
N GLU A 67 3.43 -8.95 5.38
CA GLU A 67 3.10 -8.90 6.80
C GLU A 67 1.93 -7.96 7.08
N THR A 68 1.95 -6.77 6.48
CA THR A 68 0.85 -5.81 6.57
C THR A 68 -0.44 -6.41 6.03
N ALA A 69 -0.39 -7.09 4.88
CA ALA A 69 -1.54 -7.75 4.28
C ALA A 69 -2.15 -8.81 5.20
N LYS A 70 -1.32 -9.70 5.77
CA LYS A 70 -1.75 -10.73 6.73
C LYS A 70 -2.40 -10.09 7.96
N ASN A 71 -1.73 -9.11 8.57
CA ASN A 71 -2.22 -8.44 9.77
C ASN A 71 -3.56 -7.74 9.52
N ARG A 72 -3.69 -7.04 8.39
CA ARG A 72 -4.91 -6.31 8.02
C ARG A 72 -6.05 -7.25 7.67
N TYR A 73 -5.78 -8.31 6.92
CA TYR A 73 -6.76 -9.35 6.60
C TYR A 73 -7.35 -9.98 7.88
N TYR A 74 -6.50 -10.43 8.80
CA TYR A 74 -6.95 -11.03 10.07
C TYR A 74 -7.61 -10.03 11.02
N SER A 75 -7.31 -8.74 10.87
CA SER A 75 -7.98 -7.66 11.62
C SER A 75 -9.29 -7.20 10.97
N GLY A 76 -9.71 -7.83 9.86
CA GLY A 76 -10.99 -7.53 9.19
C GLY A 76 -10.98 -6.34 8.24
N PHE A 77 -9.80 -5.82 7.86
CA PHE A 77 -9.70 -4.75 6.87
C PHE A 77 -10.02 -5.29 5.47
N ASP A 78 -10.84 -4.55 4.74
CA ASP A 78 -11.10 -4.85 3.33
C ASP A 78 -9.85 -4.55 2.47
N PHE A 79 -9.67 -5.32 1.40
CA PHE A 79 -8.57 -5.10 0.46
C PHE A 79 -8.59 -3.68 -0.12
N SER A 80 -9.78 -3.19 -0.52
CA SER A 80 -9.94 -1.85 -1.08
C SER A 80 -9.49 -0.76 -0.10
N GLU A 81 -9.64 -1.00 1.20
CA GLU A 81 -9.26 -0.07 2.24
C GLU A 81 -7.73 0.06 2.33
N VAL A 82 -7.03 -1.07 2.46
CA VAL A 82 -5.56 -1.08 2.55
C VAL A 82 -4.93 -0.59 1.24
N HIS A 83 -5.49 -1.01 0.11
CA HIS A 83 -5.04 -0.56 -1.21
C HIS A 83 -5.22 0.96 -1.39
N SER A 84 -6.34 1.51 -0.95
CA SER A 84 -6.59 2.96 -0.99
C SER A 84 -5.60 3.74 -0.15
N ALA A 85 -5.20 3.22 1.02
CA ALA A 85 -4.18 3.87 1.85
C ALA A 85 -2.81 3.97 1.15
N ILE A 86 -2.45 2.97 0.33
CA ILE A 86 -1.22 3.01 -0.49
C ILE A 86 -1.37 4.01 -1.63
N ASN A 87 -2.51 4.01 -2.33
CA ASN A 87 -2.78 4.96 -3.42
C ASN A 87 -2.69 6.42 -2.94
N VAL A 88 -3.19 6.72 -1.75
CA VAL A 88 -3.07 8.06 -1.15
C VAL A 88 -1.60 8.51 -1.05
N LEU A 89 -0.70 7.62 -0.64
CA LEU A 89 0.73 7.94 -0.57
C LEU A 89 1.32 8.11 -1.98
N GLU A 90 1.01 7.21 -2.90
CA GLU A 90 1.48 7.23 -4.28
C GLU A 90 1.08 8.53 -5.00
N GLU A 91 -0.20 8.88 -4.95
CA GLU A 91 -0.74 10.12 -5.54
C GLU A 91 -0.07 11.36 -4.95
N THR A 92 0.17 11.36 -3.63
CA THR A 92 0.84 12.48 -2.96
C THR A 92 2.29 12.62 -3.43
N ILE A 93 3.00 11.50 -3.59
CA ILE A 93 4.37 11.50 -4.12
C ILE A 93 4.37 11.99 -5.56
N TRP A 94 3.46 11.50 -6.41
CA TRP A 94 3.35 11.96 -7.80
C TRP A 94 3.08 13.45 -7.90
N HIS A 95 2.15 13.98 -7.10
CA HIS A 95 1.90 15.42 -7.06
C HIS A 95 3.16 16.19 -6.65
N LYS A 96 3.89 15.72 -5.64
CA LYS A 96 5.13 16.37 -5.20
C LYS A 96 6.22 16.32 -6.28
N ILE A 97 6.37 15.19 -6.97
CA ILE A 97 7.29 15.01 -8.10
C ILE A 97 6.93 15.97 -9.23
N ASN A 98 5.67 15.97 -9.67
CA ASN A 98 5.20 16.77 -10.79
C ASN A 98 5.40 18.28 -10.59
N ASN A 99 5.30 18.75 -9.34
CA ASN A 99 5.43 20.16 -9.01
C ASN A 99 6.87 20.61 -8.73
N SER A 100 7.81 19.69 -8.50
CA SER A 100 9.17 20.02 -8.04
C SER A 100 10.27 19.62 -9.01
N ILE A 101 9.99 18.69 -9.92
CA ILE A 101 10.98 18.06 -10.79
C ILE A 101 10.84 18.61 -12.22
N LYS A 102 11.98 18.76 -12.89
CA LYS A 102 12.02 19.23 -14.27
C LYS A 102 11.41 18.20 -15.23
N ALA A 103 10.85 18.67 -16.34
CA ALA A 103 10.12 17.83 -17.28
C ALA A 103 10.97 16.70 -17.89
N ASP A 104 12.27 16.91 -18.06
CA ASP A 104 13.24 15.95 -18.58
C ASP A 104 13.55 14.79 -17.62
N GLU A 105 13.43 15.00 -16.30
CA GLU A 105 13.64 13.98 -15.27
C GLU A 105 12.33 13.34 -14.77
N LEU A 106 11.17 13.86 -15.20
CA LEU A 106 9.85 13.46 -14.70
C LEU A 106 9.52 11.99 -15.00
N GLY A 107 9.83 11.53 -16.21
CA GLY A 107 9.53 10.15 -16.63
C GLY A 107 10.28 9.11 -15.80
N GLU A 108 11.55 9.37 -15.50
CA GLU A 108 12.35 8.50 -14.65
C GLU A 108 11.85 8.52 -13.19
N ALA A 109 11.57 9.70 -12.65
CA ALA A 109 11.07 9.86 -11.28
C ALA A 109 9.74 9.12 -11.05
N LEU A 110 8.76 9.34 -11.93
CA LEU A 110 7.45 8.67 -11.85
C LEU A 110 7.58 7.17 -12.12
N GLY A 111 8.43 6.77 -13.07
CA GLY A 111 8.65 5.36 -13.40
C GLY A 111 9.22 4.57 -12.21
N LEU A 112 10.23 5.11 -11.53
CA LEU A 112 10.84 4.48 -10.36
C LEU A 112 9.86 4.32 -9.20
N VAL A 113 9.17 5.40 -8.82
CA VAL A 113 8.20 5.35 -7.72
C VAL A 113 7.05 4.39 -8.03
N SER A 114 6.49 4.48 -9.24
CA SER A 114 5.38 3.61 -9.66
C SER A 114 5.78 2.13 -9.69
N THR A 115 7.02 1.82 -10.05
CA THR A 115 7.53 0.44 -10.05
C THR A 115 7.62 -0.10 -8.63
N VAL A 116 8.19 0.67 -7.70
CA VAL A 116 8.38 0.24 -6.31
C VAL A 116 7.05 0.10 -5.58
N LEU A 117 6.18 1.10 -5.67
CA LEU A 117 4.84 1.04 -5.06
C LEU A 117 3.93 0.03 -5.78
N GLY A 118 4.13 -0.19 -7.08
CA GLY A 118 3.49 -1.26 -7.84
C GLY A 118 3.79 -2.64 -7.25
N ALA A 119 5.07 -2.94 -6.98
CA ALA A 119 5.47 -4.21 -6.35
C ALA A 119 4.87 -4.38 -4.93
N ALA A 120 4.79 -3.30 -4.17
CA ALA A 120 4.10 -3.30 -2.86
C ALA A 120 2.60 -3.64 -2.99
N LYS A 121 1.90 -3.02 -3.94
CA LYS A 121 0.47 -3.29 -4.21
C LYS A 121 0.25 -4.71 -4.73
N GLU A 122 1.14 -5.21 -5.57
CA GLU A 122 1.09 -6.59 -6.07
C GLU A 122 1.25 -7.60 -4.92
N SER A 123 2.24 -7.41 -4.05
CA SER A 123 2.45 -8.24 -2.86
C SER A 123 1.22 -8.23 -1.93
N LEU A 124 0.63 -7.06 -1.69
CA LEU A 124 -0.62 -6.91 -0.94
C LEU A 124 -1.75 -7.75 -1.57
N ALA A 125 -1.96 -7.58 -2.88
CA ALA A 125 -3.05 -8.26 -3.61
C ALA A 125 -2.88 -9.78 -3.60
N LEU A 126 -1.69 -10.28 -3.95
CA LEU A 126 -1.39 -11.71 -3.96
C LEU A 126 -1.58 -12.33 -2.57
N THR A 127 -1.21 -11.62 -1.52
CA THR A 127 -1.39 -12.08 -0.13
C THR A 127 -2.87 -12.17 0.24
N TYR A 128 -3.67 -11.15 -0.07
CA TYR A 128 -5.12 -11.17 0.16
C TYR A 128 -5.83 -12.29 -0.63
N ILE A 129 -5.42 -12.52 -1.88
CA ILE A 129 -5.94 -13.62 -2.71
C ILE A 129 -5.56 -14.98 -2.11
N SER A 130 -4.31 -15.17 -1.71
CA SER A 130 -3.85 -16.42 -1.07
C SER A 130 -4.61 -16.70 0.24
N LEU A 131 -4.84 -15.68 1.07
CA LEU A 131 -5.59 -15.83 2.32
C LEU A 131 -7.06 -16.17 2.06
N SER A 132 -7.73 -15.43 1.17
CA SER A 132 -9.14 -15.67 0.85
C SER A 132 -9.39 -17.04 0.19
N THR A 133 -8.46 -17.53 -0.63
CA THR A 133 -8.58 -18.86 -1.25
C THR A 133 -8.31 -20.01 -0.27
N ARG A 134 -7.51 -19.81 0.79
CA ARG A 134 -7.30 -20.79 1.87
C ARG A 134 -8.48 -20.90 2.82
N THR A 135 -9.28 -19.85 2.97
CA THR A 135 -10.50 -19.83 3.79
C THR A 135 -11.69 -20.55 3.12
N LYS A 136 -11.43 -21.63 2.38
CA LYS A 136 -12.39 -22.31 1.49
C LYS A 136 -13.74 -22.51 2.19
N ALA A 137 -14.77 -21.98 1.55
CA ALA A 137 -16.19 -22.09 1.90
C ALA A 137 -16.59 -23.53 2.24
N PRO A 138 -17.59 -23.74 3.12
CA PRO A 138 -18.12 -25.08 3.39
C PRO A 138 -18.46 -25.73 2.04
N SER A 139 -17.77 -26.83 1.72
CA SER A 139 -18.10 -27.61 0.54
C SER A 139 -19.52 -28.13 0.74
N LEU A 140 -20.43 -27.73 -0.14
CA LEU A 140 -21.78 -28.27 -0.17
C LEU A 140 -21.67 -29.77 -0.41
N ASP A 141 -22.17 -30.59 0.51
CA ASP A 141 -22.27 -32.02 0.27
C ASP A 141 -23.39 -32.26 -0.75
N LEU A 142 -22.99 -32.43 -2.01
CA LEU A 142 -23.91 -32.67 -3.11
C LEU A 142 -24.65 -34.01 -2.95
N ASN A 143 -24.13 -34.95 -2.16
CA ASN A 143 -24.83 -36.22 -1.90
C ASN A 143 -26.12 -36.00 -1.11
N ALA A 144 -26.12 -35.05 -0.17
CA ALA A 144 -27.31 -34.68 0.61
C ALA A 144 -28.45 -34.12 -0.25
N LEU A 145 -28.18 -33.63 -1.47
CA LEU A 145 -29.22 -33.19 -2.42
C LEU A 145 -29.92 -34.36 -3.13
N PHE A 146 -29.28 -35.53 -3.19
CA PHE A 146 -29.80 -36.72 -3.87
C PHE A 146 -30.39 -37.76 -2.91
N GLU A 147 -30.33 -37.55 -1.59
CA GLU A 147 -30.89 -38.47 -0.57
C GLU A 147 -32.38 -38.23 -0.24
N ARG A 148 -33.12 -37.45 -1.05
CA ARG A 148 -34.58 -37.35 -0.87
C ARG A 148 -35.27 -38.66 -1.26
N LYS A 149 -35.65 -39.44 -0.24
CA LYS A 149 -36.69 -40.48 -0.29
C LYS A 149 -38.05 -39.89 -0.59
#